data_AF-A0A533UGF3-F1
#
_entry.id   AF-A0A533UGF3-F1
#
_cell.length_a   1.000
_cell.length_b   1.000
_cell.length_c   1.000
_cell.angle_alpha   90.00
_cell.angle_beta   90.00
_cell.angle_gamma   90.00
#
_symmetry.space_group_name_H-M   'P 1'
#
loop_
_entity.id
_entity.type
_entity.pdbx_description
1 polymer ?
#
loop_
_entity_poly.entity_id
_entity_poly.type
_entity_poly.pdbx_seq_one_letter_code
_entity_poly.pdbx_strand_id
1 'polypeptide(L)'
;MFAVVEALKKIGVGGITILDAKGWGKGARSQMTSQRGTGSYTARFNIKNYLITVVDDSMVNKVVTAIIEAAGTDSPGDGKIFIDTVEDAIDIGSKQKGMHAI
;
A
#
# COMPACT_ATOMS: atom_id res chain seq x y z
N MET A 1 2.54 5.56 -6.02
CA MET A 1 2.20 4.12 -6.16
C MET A 1 3.16 3.41 -7.09
N PHE A 2 3.29 3.82 -8.36
CA PHE A 2 4.22 3.18 -9.30
C PHE A 2 5.65 3.05 -8.75
N ALA A 3 6.20 4.11 -8.16
CA ALA A 3 7.53 4.09 -7.51
C ALA A 3 7.66 3.03 -6.40
N VAL A 4 6.61 2.82 -5.60
CA VAL A 4 6.60 1.80 -4.53
C VAL A 4 6.64 0.40 -5.13
N VAL A 5 5.83 0.14 -6.16
CA VAL A 5 5.82 -1.15 -6.86
C VAL A 5 7.18 -1.46 -7.48
N GLU A 6 7.83 -0.47 -8.10
CA GLU A 6 9.18 -0.65 -8.65
C GLU A 6 10.24 -0.90 -7.57
N ALA A 7 10.19 -0.18 -6.45
CA ALA A 7 11.11 -0.38 -5.33
C ALA A 7 10.99 -1.81 -4.76
N LEU A 8 9.76 -2.29 -4.57
CA LEU A 8 9.49 -3.64 -4.08
C LEU A 8 9.96 -4.72 -5.05
N LYS A 9 9.75 -4.54 -6.36
CA LYS A 9 10.27 -5.44 -7.39
C LYS A 9 11.80 -5.52 -7.37
N LYS A 10 12.49 -4.40 -7.23
CA LYS A 10 13.96 -4.35 -7.20
C LYS A 10 14.56 -5.14 -6.03
N ILE A 11 13.86 -5.22 -4.91
CA ILE A 11 14.33 -5.95 -3.73
C ILE A 11 13.93 -7.42 -3.73
N GLY A 12 13.16 -7.89 -4.72
CA GLY A 12 12.78 -9.29 -4.91
C GLY A 12 11.37 -9.67 -4.44
N VAL A 13 10.47 -8.71 -4.18
CA VAL A 13 9.09 -9.03 -3.83
C VAL A 13 8.33 -9.55 -5.05
N GLY A 14 7.81 -10.78 -4.96
CA GLY A 14 7.16 -11.49 -6.07
C GLY A 14 5.69 -11.12 -6.32
N GLY A 15 4.93 -10.84 -5.26
CA GLY A 15 3.48 -10.62 -5.34
C GLY A 15 3.02 -9.37 -4.61
N ILE A 16 2.18 -8.57 -5.25
CA ILE A 16 1.59 -7.35 -4.67
C ILE A 16 0.12 -7.27 -5.07
N THR A 17 -0.76 -7.01 -4.09
CA THR A 17 -2.17 -6.68 -4.32
C THR A 17 -2.41 -5.21 -3.98
N ILE A 18 -3.17 -4.50 -4.82
CA ILE A 18 -3.52 -3.09 -4.62
C ILE A 18 -5.03 -2.94 -4.68
N LEU A 19 -5.59 -2.24 -3.69
CA LEU A 19 -7.02 -1.91 -3.61
C LEU A 19 -7.20 -0.38 -3.52
N ASP A 20 -8.25 0.13 -4.15
CA ASP A 20 -8.69 1.51 -3.96
C ASP A 20 -9.39 1.65 -2.61
N ALA A 21 -8.99 2.65 -1.84
CA ALA A 21 -9.47 2.88 -0.48
C ALA A 21 -9.85 4.35 -0.24
N LYS A 22 -10.61 4.56 0.84
CA LYS A 22 -10.96 5.89 1.37
C LYS A 22 -10.43 6.00 2.78
N GLY A 23 -9.56 6.98 3.01
CA GLY A 23 -8.91 7.20 4.31
C GLY A 23 -9.32 8.51 4.97
N TRP A 24 -9.34 8.49 6.30
CA TRP A 24 -9.42 9.69 7.14
C TRP A 24 -8.16 9.77 8.01
N GLY A 25 -7.46 10.90 7.97
CA GLY A 25 -6.33 11.18 8.84
C GLY A 25 -6.06 12.68 9.01
N LYS A 26 -4.89 13.02 9.55
CA LYS A 26 -4.46 14.42 9.81
C LYS A 26 -4.05 15.19 8.55
N GLY A 27 -3.92 14.53 7.40
CA GLY A 27 -3.58 15.19 6.13
C GLY A 27 -4.71 16.08 5.63
N ALA A 28 -4.36 17.11 4.85
CA ALA A 28 -5.34 18.01 4.24
C ALA A 28 -6.38 17.21 3.44
N ARG A 29 -7.64 17.65 3.51
CA ARG A 29 -8.74 17.02 2.79
C ARG A 29 -8.78 17.55 1.36
N SER A 30 -8.93 16.65 0.39
CA SER A 30 -9.03 17.03 -1.02
C SER A 30 -10.25 17.93 -1.24
N GLN A 31 -10.03 19.08 -1.88
CA GLN A 31 -11.14 19.83 -2.45
C GLN A 31 -11.63 19.13 -3.71
N MET A 32 -12.93 18.91 -3.80
CA MET A 32 -13.56 18.33 -4.99
C MET A 32 -14.48 19.35 -5.63
N THR A 33 -14.47 19.37 -6.96
CA THR A 33 -15.42 20.13 -7.75
C THR A 33 -16.75 19.37 -7.77
N SER A 34 -17.86 20.06 -7.51
CA SER A 34 -19.16 19.44 -7.68
C SER A 34 -19.32 18.99 -9.14
N GLN A 35 -19.93 17.83 -9.33
CA GLN A 35 -20.15 17.25 -10.66
C GLN A 35 -21.03 18.13 -11.57
N ARG A 36 -21.70 19.14 -11.00
CA ARG A 36 -22.58 20.09 -11.71
C ARG A 36 -21.94 21.48 -11.90
N GLY A 37 -20.65 21.63 -11.62
CA GLY A 37 -19.87 22.84 -11.94
C GLY A 37 -20.15 24.09 -11.09
N THR A 38 -21.12 24.06 -10.17
CA THR A 38 -21.60 25.26 -9.47
C THR A 38 -21.09 25.41 -8.03
N GLY A 39 -20.09 24.62 -7.61
CA GLY A 39 -19.48 24.75 -6.29
C GLY A 39 -18.35 23.76 -6.03
N SER A 40 -17.49 24.07 -5.05
CA SER A 40 -16.51 23.14 -4.48
C SER A 40 -16.99 22.64 -3.11
N TYR A 41 -16.61 21.42 -2.75
CA TYR A 41 -16.82 20.91 -1.41
C TYR A 41 -15.58 20.16 -0.92
N THR A 42 -15.40 20.12 0.39
CA THR A 42 -14.32 19.35 1.01
C THR A 42 -14.74 17.89 1.09
N ALA A 43 -13.95 17.01 0.48
CA ALA A 43 -14.24 15.57 0.52
C ALA A 43 -14.25 15.05 1.97
N ARG A 44 -15.21 14.19 2.29
CA ARG A 44 -15.29 13.55 3.62
C ARG A 44 -14.13 12.60 3.86
N PHE A 45 -13.64 11.96 2.80
CA PHE A 45 -12.52 11.02 2.83
C PHE A 45 -11.54 11.34 1.70
N ASN A 46 -10.26 11.10 1.95
CA ASN A 46 -9.24 11.17 0.91
C ASN A 46 -9.16 9.82 0.20
N ILE A 47 -9.01 9.82 -1.12
CA ILE A 47 -8.72 8.61 -1.88
C ILE A 47 -7.29 8.17 -1.54
N LYS A 48 -7.13 6.88 -1.26
CA LYS A 48 -5.88 6.25 -0.89
C LYS A 48 -5.78 4.91 -1.61
N ASN A 49 -4.56 4.42 -1.78
CA ASN A 49 -4.34 3.05 -2.22
C ASN A 49 -3.95 2.21 -1.01
N TYR A 50 -4.49 1.00 -0.91
CA TYR A 50 -4.12 0.01 0.07
C TYR A 50 -3.31 -1.09 -0.63
N LEU A 51 -2.04 -1.23 -0.23
CA LEU A 51 -1.11 -2.20 -0.80
C LEU A 51 -0.90 -3.33 0.19
N ILE A 52 -1.00 -4.56 -0.29
CA ILE A 52 -0.80 -5.80 0.49
C ILE A 52 0.28 -6.62 -0.21
N THR A 53 1.24 -7.10 0.57
CA THR A 53 2.27 -8.04 0.13
C THR A 53 2.56 -8.99 1.28
N VAL A 54 2.80 -10.26 0.96
CA VAL A 54 3.29 -11.26 1.93
C VAL A 54 4.74 -11.53 1.58
N VAL A 55 5.61 -11.56 2.58
CA VAL A 55 7.05 -11.78 2.43
C VAL A 55 7.56 -12.62 3.59
N ASP A 56 8.73 -13.23 3.42
CA ASP A 56 9.46 -13.84 4.53
C ASP A 56 9.78 -12.81 5.63
N ASP A 57 9.83 -13.28 6.87
CA ASP A 57 10.14 -12.46 8.05
C ASP A 57 11.48 -11.74 7.91
N SER A 58 12.49 -12.37 7.28
CA SER A 58 13.79 -11.74 7.06
C SER A 58 13.74 -10.54 6.11
N MET A 59 12.70 -10.44 5.29
CA MET A 59 12.51 -9.38 4.29
C MET A 59 11.70 -8.20 4.83
N VAL A 60 11.01 -8.33 5.96
CA VAL A 60 10.08 -7.31 6.50
C VAL A 60 10.75 -5.94 6.61
N ASN A 61 11.92 -5.87 7.26
CA ASN A 61 12.63 -4.58 7.43
C ASN A 61 13.04 -3.96 6.09
N LYS A 62 13.50 -4.78 5.14
CA LYS A 62 13.90 -4.33 3.81
C LYS A 62 12.72 -3.76 3.03
N VAL A 63 11.56 -4.41 3.12
CA VAL A 63 10.30 -4.00 2.50
C VAL A 63 9.80 -2.69 3.10
N VAL A 64 9.77 -2.58 4.42
CA VAL A 64 9.35 -1.36 5.13
C VAL A 64 10.21 -0.17 4.72
N THR A 65 11.53 -0.32 4.75
CA THR A 65 12.46 0.74 4.31
C THR A 65 12.22 1.15 2.86
N ALA A 66 12.08 0.19 1.95
CA ALA A 66 11.83 0.49 0.54
C ALA A 66 10.51 1.24 0.31
N ILE A 67 9.45 0.92 1.07
CA ILE A 67 8.18 1.66 0.99
C ILE A 67 8.34 3.08 1.53
N ILE A 68 9.02 3.26 2.66
CA ILE A 68 9.25 4.58 3.26
C ILE A 68 10.05 5.47 2.30
N GLU A 69 11.14 4.96 1.73
CA GLU A 69 11.98 5.71 0.79
C GLU A 69 11.24 6.07 -0.50
N ALA A 70 10.35 5.18 -0.98
CA ALA A 70 9.64 5.39 -2.24
C ALA A 70 8.35 6.23 -2.10
N ALA A 71 7.71 6.24 -0.93
CA ALA A 71 6.42 6.90 -0.71
C ALA A 71 6.50 8.12 0.24
N GLY A 72 7.53 8.21 1.07
CA GLY A 72 7.70 9.26 2.06
C GLY A 72 7.99 10.60 1.41
N THR A 73 7.26 11.63 1.83
CA THR A 73 7.47 13.03 1.45
C THR A 73 7.69 13.93 2.67
N ASP A 74 7.83 13.31 3.85
CA ASP A 74 7.88 13.95 5.17
C ASP A 74 6.69 14.89 5.45
N SER A 75 5.57 14.67 4.75
CA SER A 75 4.39 15.52 4.80
C SER A 75 3.21 14.81 5.47
N PRO A 76 2.31 15.54 6.17
CA PRO A 76 1.12 14.95 6.75
C PRO A 76 0.25 14.24 5.72
N GLY A 77 0.06 12.93 5.89
CA GLY A 77 -0.86 12.15 5.06
C GLY A 77 -0.20 11.14 4.11
N ASP A 78 1.13 10.95 4.19
CA ASP A 78 1.89 9.93 3.44
C ASP A 78 1.33 8.52 3.61
N GLY A 79 0.76 8.22 4.78
CA GLY A 79 0.02 6.99 5.02
C GLY A 79 0.44 6.33 6.31
N LYS A 80 0.25 5.02 6.37
CA LYS A 80 0.70 4.15 7.45
C LYS A 80 1.09 2.81 6.86
N ILE A 81 2.06 2.16 7.48
CA ILE A 81 2.40 0.76 7.22
C ILE A 81 1.94 -0.02 8.44
N PHE A 82 1.26 -1.13 8.20
CA PHE A 82 0.89 -2.10 9.22
C PHE A 82 1.58 -3.41 8.87
N ILE A 83 2.11 -4.09 9.88
CA ILE A 83 2.75 -5.39 9.76
C ILE A 83 1.86 -6.36 10.51
N ASP A 84 1.46 -7.44 9.84
CA ASP A 84 0.61 -8.48 10.40
C ASP A 84 1.24 -9.85 10.07
N THR A 85 1.00 -10.84 10.93
CA THR A 85 1.57 -12.18 10.77
C THR A 85 0.66 -13.02 9.88
N VAL A 86 1.24 -13.68 8.89
CA VAL A 86 0.54 -14.68 8.05
C VAL A 86 0.95 -16.06 8.52
N GLU A 87 -0.02 -16.85 9.01
CA GLU A 87 0.26 -18.18 9.55
C GLU A 87 0.66 -19.21 8.49
N ASP A 88 0.04 -19.17 7.30
CA ASP A 88 0.38 -20.04 6.17
C ASP A 88 0.02 -19.34 4.85
N ALA A 89 0.70 -19.73 3.78
CA ALA A 89 0.43 -19.30 2.42
C ALA A 89 0.30 -20.52 1.52
N ILE A 90 -0.65 -20.50 0.59
CA ILE A 90 -0.88 -21.62 -0.33
C ILE A 90 -0.94 -21.07 -1.75
N ASP A 91 -0.04 -21.54 -2.61
CA ASP A 91 -0.10 -21.27 -4.04
C ASP A 91 -1.09 -22.25 -4.67
N ILE A 92 -2.15 -21.73 -5.27
CA ILE A 92 -3.22 -22.52 -5.88
C ILE A 92 -2.72 -23.34 -7.09
N GLY A 93 -1.78 -22.79 -7.85
CA GLY A 93 -1.25 -23.41 -9.06
C GLY A 93 -0.29 -24.56 -8.74
N SER A 94 0.71 -24.30 -7.89
CA SER A 94 1.74 -25.29 -7.53
C SER A 94 1.35 -26.19 -6.36
N LYS A 95 0.33 -25.80 -5.57
CA LYS A 95 -0.07 -26.42 -4.29
C LYS A 95 1.02 -26.39 -3.21
N GLN A 96 2.06 -25.58 -3.42
CA GLN A 96 3.10 -25.36 -2.42
C GLN A 96 2.55 -24.54 -1.24
N LYS A 97 3.19 -24.71 -0.07
CA LYS A 97 2.79 -24.09 1.19
C LYS A 97 3.91 -23.29 1.83
N GLY A 98 3.55 -22.42 2.78
CA GLY A 98 4.48 -21.60 3.55
C GLY A 98 5.40 -20.80 2.65
N MET A 99 6.70 -20.87 2.91
CA MET A 99 7.73 -20.12 2.17
C MET A 99 7.73 -20.36 0.66
N HIS A 100 7.37 -21.57 0.22
CA HIS A 100 7.41 -21.92 -1.20
C HIS A 100 6.20 -21.37 -1.97
N ALA A 101 5.20 -20.81 -1.27
CA ALA A 101 4.01 -20.25 -1.87
C ALA A 101 4.07 -18.73 -2.10
N ILE A 102 5.15 -18.07 -1.66
CA ILE A 102 5.30 -16.60 -1.68
C ILE A 102 6.48 -16.13 -2.53
#